data_AF-O65151-F1
#
_entry.id   AF-O65151-F1
#
_cell.length_a   1.000
_cell.length_b   1.000
_cell.length_c   1.000
_cell.angle_alpha   90.00
_cell.angle_beta   90.00
_cell.angle_gamma   90.00
#
_symmetry.space_group_name_H-M   'P 1'
#
loop_
_entity.id
_entity.type
_entity.pdbx_description
1 polymer ?
#
loop_
_entity_poly.entity_id
_entity_poly.type
_entity_poly.pdbx_seq_one_letter_code
_entity_poly.pdbx_strand_id
1 'polypeptide(L)'
;VPLLCTSIGLWAGLVIEYTTEHYTSNAYSPVQDVADSCRTGAATNVIFGLALGYKSVIIPVFAIAFAIYVSFSLAAMSGIAVAALGMLSTISTGLAIDAYGPISDNAGGIAEMAGMNHERV
;
A
#
# COMPACT_ATOMS: atom_id res chain seq x y z
N VAL A 1 2.86 28.70 -0.03
CA VAL A 1 3.71 27.84 -0.90
C VAL A 1 4.08 26.53 -0.21
N PRO A 2 4.82 26.50 0.92
CA PRO A 2 5.21 25.24 1.56
C PRO A 2 4.03 24.38 1.99
N LEU A 3 2.98 24.98 2.59
CA LEU A 3 1.76 24.27 2.99
C LEU A 3 1.10 23.51 1.81
N LEU A 4 1.03 24.12 0.64
CA LEU A 4 0.44 23.49 -0.55
C LEU A 4 1.27 22.29 -1.01
N CYS A 5 2.60 22.43 -1.07
CA CYS A 5 3.49 21.31 -1.41
C CYS A 5 3.36 20.16 -0.40
N THR A 6 3.33 20.46 0.91
CA THR A 6 3.11 19.46 1.96
C THR A 6 1.77 18.75 1.79
N SER A 7 0.68 19.49 1.58
CA SER A 7 -0.66 18.91 1.39
C SER A 7 -0.73 18.02 0.15
N ILE A 8 -0.10 18.40 -0.95
CA ILE A 8 -0.03 17.58 -2.18
C ILE A 8 0.66 16.25 -1.88
N GLY A 9 1.79 16.28 -1.17
CA GLY A 9 2.50 15.06 -0.77
C GLY A 9 1.67 14.17 0.15
N LEU A 10 0.98 14.75 1.13
CA LEU A 10 0.08 14.03 2.03
C LEU A 10 -1.04 13.31 1.27
N TRP A 11 -1.75 14.01 0.38
CA TRP A 11 -2.83 13.43 -0.42
C TRP A 11 -2.33 12.41 -1.42
N ALA A 12 -1.15 12.63 -2.03
CA ALA A 12 -0.52 11.63 -2.89
C ALA A 12 -0.21 10.34 -2.11
N GLY A 13 0.26 10.46 -0.86
CA GLY A 13 0.45 9.32 0.04
C GLY A 13 -0.84 8.53 0.28
N LEU A 14 -1.94 9.22 0.59
CA LEU A 14 -3.24 8.58 0.81
C LEU A 14 -3.76 7.87 -0.45
N VAL A 15 -3.58 8.47 -1.63
CA VAL A 15 -3.96 7.83 -2.90
C VAL A 15 -3.15 6.55 -3.14
N ILE A 16 -1.86 6.55 -2.83
CA ILE A 16 -1.00 5.37 -2.93
C ILE A 16 -1.46 4.30 -1.94
N GLU A 17 -1.77 4.66 -0.70
CA GLU A 17 -2.24 3.73 0.33
C GLU A 17 -3.57 3.07 -0.08
N TYR A 18 -4.56 3.86 -0.49
CA TYR A 18 -5.85 3.34 -0.92
C TYR A 18 -5.74 2.46 -2.17
N THR A 19 -4.89 2.84 -3.12
CA THR A 19 -4.64 2.02 -4.30
C THR A 19 -3.97 0.70 -3.90
N THR A 20 -3.00 0.75 -2.98
CA THR A 20 -2.32 -0.45 -2.49
C THR A 20 -3.33 -1.38 -1.84
N GLU A 21 -4.19 -0.88 -0.95
CA GLU A 21 -5.25 -1.67 -0.32
C GLU A 21 -6.17 -2.34 -1.36
N HIS A 22 -6.60 -1.61 -2.39
CA HIS A 22 -7.46 -2.16 -3.43
C HIS A 22 -6.83 -3.35 -4.19
N TYR A 23 -5.51 -3.30 -4.40
CA TYR A 23 -4.77 -4.34 -5.13
C TYR A 23 -4.18 -5.44 -4.23
N THR A 24 -4.23 -5.32 -2.90
CA THR A 24 -3.67 -6.31 -1.97
C THR A 24 -4.69 -6.92 -1.00
N SER A 25 -5.83 -6.26 -0.75
CA SER A 25 -6.88 -6.80 0.13
C SER A 25 -7.77 -7.82 -0.58
N ASN A 26 -8.03 -8.93 0.10
CA ASN A 26 -8.93 -10.00 -0.35
C ASN A 26 -10.42 -9.59 -0.36
N ALA A 27 -10.75 -8.41 0.17
CA ALA A 27 -12.10 -7.86 0.11
C ALA A 27 -12.46 -7.35 -1.30
N TYR A 28 -11.47 -7.10 -2.16
CA TYR A 28 -11.68 -6.56 -3.50
C TYR A 28 -11.45 -7.60 -4.60
N SER A 29 -12.13 -7.38 -5.72
CA SER A 29 -12.07 -8.22 -6.93
C SER A 29 -10.64 -8.55 -7.40
N PRO A 30 -9.65 -7.64 -7.40
CA PRO A 30 -8.35 -7.97 -7.99
C PRO A 30 -7.62 -9.13 -7.29
N VAL A 31 -7.76 -9.26 -5.97
CA VAL A 31 -7.18 -10.38 -5.21
C VAL A 31 -8.09 -11.61 -5.23
N GLN A 32 -9.42 -11.41 -5.27
CA GLN A 32 -10.38 -12.51 -5.45
C GLN A 32 -10.16 -13.23 -6.79
N ASP A 33 -9.88 -12.49 -7.87
CA ASP A 33 -9.57 -13.05 -9.18
C ASP A 33 -8.26 -13.87 -9.16
N VAL A 34 -7.25 -13.42 -8.41
CA VAL A 34 -6.01 -14.19 -8.20
C VAL A 34 -6.31 -15.48 -7.44
N ALA A 35 -7.09 -15.41 -6.36
CA ALA A 35 -7.51 -16.60 -5.61
C ALA A 35 -8.31 -17.57 -6.50
N ASP A 36 -9.25 -17.07 -7.30
CA ASP A 36 -10.05 -17.87 -8.25
C ASP A 36 -9.19 -18.54 -9.33
N SER A 37 -8.11 -17.88 -9.76
CA SER A 37 -7.17 -18.45 -10.72
C SER A 37 -6.40 -19.68 -10.19
N CYS A 38 -6.44 -19.93 -8.87
CA CYS A 38 -5.94 -21.18 -8.30
C CYS A 38 -6.72 -22.42 -8.79
N ARG A 39 -7.97 -22.25 -9.24
CA ARG A 39 -8.80 -23.35 -9.76
C ARG A 39 -8.22 -24.03 -11.00
N THR A 40 -7.38 -23.32 -11.76
CA THR A 40 -6.70 -23.83 -12.95
C THR A 40 -5.22 -24.18 -12.71
N GLY A 41 -4.76 -24.07 -11.46
CA GLY A 41 -3.42 -24.48 -11.01
C GLY A 41 -2.50 -23.33 -10.56
N ALA A 42 -1.34 -23.69 -10.03
CA ALA A 42 -0.38 -22.72 -9.50
C ALA A 42 0.21 -21.80 -10.59
N ALA A 43 0.37 -22.30 -11.82
CA ALA A 43 0.91 -21.52 -12.94
C ALA A 43 0.03 -20.31 -13.27
N THR A 44 -1.30 -20.49 -13.32
CA THR A 44 -2.24 -19.39 -13.57
C THR A 44 -2.26 -18.40 -12.41
N ASN A 45 -2.18 -18.88 -11.17
CA ASN A 45 -2.06 -18.02 -10.00
C ASN A 45 -0.85 -17.07 -10.06
N VAL A 46 0.32 -17.60 -10.42
CA VAL A 46 1.53 -16.79 -10.56
C VAL A 46 1.40 -15.77 -11.70
N ILE A 47 0.82 -16.17 -12.85
CA ILE A 47 0.61 -15.26 -13.99
C ILE A 47 -0.33 -14.12 -13.61
N PHE A 48 -1.48 -14.42 -12.99
CA PHE A 48 -2.44 -13.41 -12.54
C PHE A 48 -1.83 -12.50 -11.48
N GLY A 49 -1.08 -13.03 -10.52
CA GLY A 49 -0.38 -12.24 -9.50
C GLY A 49 0.66 -11.29 -10.09
N LEU A 50 1.47 -11.74 -11.05
CA LEU A 50 2.44 -10.87 -11.74
C LEU A 50 1.73 -9.77 -12.55
N ALA A 51 0.69 -10.14 -13.30
CA ALA A 51 -0.11 -9.17 -14.06
C ALA A 51 -0.78 -8.13 -13.14
N LEU A 52 -1.27 -8.56 -11.97
CA LEU A 52 -1.84 -7.69 -10.95
C LEU A 52 -0.81 -6.68 -10.44
N GLY A 53 0.40 -7.14 -10.13
CA GLY A 53 1.52 -6.27 -9.72
C GLY A 53 1.90 -5.25 -10.79
N TYR A 54 1.93 -5.65 -12.06
CA TYR A 54 2.19 -4.70 -13.16
C TYR A 54 1.06 -3.69 -13.38
N LYS A 55 -0.19 -4.07 -13.06
CA LYS A 55 -1.34 -3.15 -13.15
C LYS A 55 -1.38 -2.16 -11.98
N SER A 56 -1.00 -2.59 -10.78
CA SER A 56 -1.13 -1.76 -9.57
C SER A 56 -0.26 -0.52 -9.57
N VAL A 57 0.87 -0.52 -10.29
CA VAL A 57 1.81 0.62 -10.32
C VAL A 57 1.29 1.84 -11.09
N ILE A 58 0.24 1.71 -11.90
CA ILE A 58 -0.22 2.77 -12.80
C ILE A 58 -0.64 4.02 -12.01
N ILE A 59 -1.57 3.87 -11.06
CA ILE A 59 -2.12 5.00 -10.28
C ILE A 59 -1.05 5.62 -9.36
N PRO A 60 -0.24 4.85 -8.60
CA PRO A 60 0.84 5.40 -7.78
C PRO A 60 1.85 6.21 -8.57
N VAL A 61 2.27 5.74 -9.76
CA VAL A 61 3.21 6.48 -10.62
C VAL A 61 2.61 7.82 -11.06
N PHE A 62 1.33 7.85 -11.44
CA PHE A 62 0.66 9.11 -11.78
C PHE A 62 0.51 10.05 -10.59
N ALA A 63 0.20 9.53 -9.39
CA ALA A 63 0.12 10.33 -8.17
C ALA A 63 1.47 10.99 -7.84
N ILE A 64 2.57 10.24 -7.94
CA ILE A 64 3.93 10.76 -7.74
C ILE A 64 4.29 11.79 -8.81
N ALA A 65 4.03 11.49 -10.08
CA ALA A 65 4.33 12.41 -11.19
C ALA A 65 3.57 13.75 -11.03
N PHE A 66 2.30 13.69 -10.65
CA PHE A 66 1.50 14.88 -10.35
C PHE A 66 2.05 15.67 -9.16
N ALA A 67 2.40 14.98 -8.06
CA ALA A 67 2.98 15.62 -6.88
C ALA A 67 4.31 16.32 -7.19
N ILE A 68 5.16 15.68 -8.00
CA ILE A 68 6.42 16.26 -8.49
C ILE A 68 6.14 17.50 -9.34
N TYR A 69 5.28 17.40 -10.34
CA TYR A 69 4.99 18.50 -11.27
C TYR A 69 4.50 19.76 -10.53
N VAL A 70 3.52 19.62 -9.64
CA VAL A 70 2.96 20.77 -8.92
C VAL A 70 3.98 21.32 -7.91
N SER A 71 4.64 20.46 -7.14
CA SER A 71 5.57 20.91 -6.10
C SER A 71 6.83 21.56 -6.68
N PHE A 72 7.34 21.04 -7.81
CA PHE A 72 8.46 21.62 -8.54
C PHE A 72 8.10 23.00 -9.10
N SER A 73 6.90 23.15 -9.66
CA SER A 73 6.43 24.42 -10.22
C SER A 73 6.26 25.50 -9.14
N LEU A 74 5.94 25.10 -7.90
CA LEU A 74 5.73 26.02 -6.78
C LEU A 74 7.01 26.44 -6.06
N ALA A 75 7.98 25.53 -5.87
CA ALA A 75 9.18 25.81 -5.08
C ALA A 75 10.41 24.97 -5.48
N ALA A 76 10.49 24.54 -6.75
CA ALA A 76 11.59 23.76 -7.30
C ALA A 76 11.94 22.53 -6.40
N MET A 77 13.22 22.33 -6.12
CA MET A 77 13.68 21.21 -5.27
C MET A 77 13.21 21.30 -3.83
N SER A 78 13.10 22.51 -3.28
CA SER A 78 12.57 22.70 -1.93
C SER A 78 11.10 22.27 -1.86
N GLY A 79 10.32 22.54 -2.89
CA GLY A 79 8.93 22.10 -3.01
C GLY A 79 8.78 20.58 -2.99
N ILE A 80 9.59 19.87 -3.78
CA ILE A 80 9.58 18.40 -3.80
C ILE A 80 10.00 17.82 -2.44
N ALA A 81 11.05 18.38 -1.81
CA ALA A 81 11.49 17.93 -0.50
C ALA A 81 10.40 18.09 0.58
N VAL A 82 9.70 19.23 0.57
CA VAL A 82 8.60 19.51 1.51
C VAL A 82 7.36 18.65 1.22
N ALA A 83 7.09 18.32 -0.05
CA ALA A 83 6.04 17.37 -0.41
C ALA A 83 6.37 15.95 0.06
N ALA A 84 7.62 15.50 -0.09
CA ALA A 84 8.07 14.21 0.44
C ALA A 84 7.92 14.14 1.98
N LEU A 85 8.28 15.21 2.69
CA LEU A 85 8.01 15.33 4.13
C LEU A 85 6.50 15.29 4.44
N GLY A 86 5.67 15.89 3.59
CA GLY A 86 4.21 15.83 3.73
C GLY A 86 3.66 14.41 3.61
N MET A 87 4.17 13.63 2.66
CA MET A 87 3.81 12.21 2.50
C MET A 87 4.17 11.38 3.74
N LEU A 88 5.27 11.72 4.42
CA LEU A 88 5.73 11.07 5.64
C LEU A 88 5.25 11.75 6.93
N SER A 89 4.40 12.77 6.85
CA SER A 89 3.99 13.54 8.04
C SER A 89 3.17 12.71 9.04
N THR A 90 2.52 11.64 8.58
CA THR A 90 1.77 10.66 9.37
C THR A 90 2.55 9.36 9.61
N ILE A 91 3.88 9.37 9.46
CA ILE A 91 4.73 8.17 9.56
C ILE A 91 4.55 7.40 10.88
N SER A 92 4.25 8.07 11.99
CA SER A 92 3.99 7.39 13.27
C SER A 92 2.78 6.46 13.19
N THR A 93 1.71 6.88 12.50
CA THR A 93 0.52 6.05 12.30
C THR A 93 0.81 4.94 11.28
N GLY A 94 1.50 5.28 10.18
CA GLY A 94 1.89 4.29 9.17
C GLY A 94 2.75 3.17 9.75
N LEU A 95 3.77 3.51 10.54
CA LEU A 95 4.63 2.52 11.22
C LEU A 95 3.86 1.69 12.25
N ALA A 96 2.87 2.26 12.94
CA ALA A 96 2.06 1.51 13.89
C ALA A 96 1.20 0.44 13.19
N ILE A 97 0.61 0.78 12.03
CA ILE A 97 -0.20 -0.16 11.22
C ILE A 97 0.71 -1.21 10.56
N ASP A 98 1.86 -0.81 10.03
CA ASP A 98 2.82 -1.73 9.41
C ASP A 98 3.39 -2.72 10.44
N ALA A 99 3.73 -2.24 11.64
CA ALA A 99 4.22 -3.10 12.73
C ALA A 99 3.16 -4.06 13.27
N TYR A 100 1.87 -3.73 13.13
CA TYR A 100 0.77 -4.60 13.59
C TYR A 100 0.74 -5.94 12.84
N GLY A 101 1.10 -5.97 11.55
CA GLY A 101 1.11 -7.18 10.73
C GLY A 101 2.03 -8.28 11.30
N PRO A 102 3.36 -8.06 11.37
CA PRO A 102 4.30 -9.05 11.89
C PRO A 102 4.01 -9.48 13.34
N ILE A 103 3.46 -8.58 14.17
CA ILE A 103 3.05 -8.91 15.53
C ILE A 103 1.88 -9.91 15.50
N SER A 104 0.87 -9.65 14.67
CA SER A 104 -0.31 -10.50 14.53
C SER A 104 0.02 -11.86 13.90
N ASP A 105 0.90 -11.89 12.89
CA ASP A 105 1.37 -13.12 12.26
C ASP A 105 2.11 -14.03 13.26
N ASN A 106 2.99 -13.45 14.08
CA ASN A 106 3.69 -14.20 15.13
C ASN A 106 2.74 -14.71 16.21
N ALA A 107 1.72 -13.91 16.58
CA ALA A 107 0.70 -14.34 17.53
C ALA A 107 -0.09 -15.55 17.02
N GLY A 108 -0.50 -15.53 15.74
CA GLY A 108 -1.16 -16.67 15.09
C GLY A 108 -0.26 -17.91 15.04
N GLY A 109 1.02 -17.74 14.72
CA GLY A 109 2.01 -18.83 14.75
C GLY A 109 2.20 -19.45 16.14
N ILE A 110 2.29 -18.63 17.19
CA ILE A 110 2.38 -19.12 18.58
C ILE A 110 1.11 -19.88 18.97
N ALA A 111 -0.07 -19.38 18.59
CA ALA A 111 -1.33 -20.03 18.88
C ALA A 111 -1.45 -21.42 18.24
N GLU A 112 -1.05 -21.55 16.98
CA GLU A 112 -0.99 -22.83 16.26
C GLU A 112 0.02 -23.80 16.91
N MET A 113 1.24 -23.33 17.21
CA MET A 113 2.27 -24.16 17.86
C MET A 113 1.91 -24.59 19.29
N ALA A 114 1.10 -23.80 19.99
CA ALA A 114 0.61 -24.11 21.33
C ALA A 114 -0.66 -24.99 21.33
N GLY A 115 -1.18 -25.37 20.15
CA GLY A 115 -2.38 -26.19 20.02
C GLY A 115 -3.64 -25.51 20.57
N MET A 116 -3.71 -24.18 20.47
CA MET A 116 -4.87 -23.41 20.93
C MET A 116 -6.08 -23.68 20.02
N ASN A 117 -7.28 -23.73 20.60
CA ASN A 117 -8.51 -24.05 19.88
C ASN A 117 -8.88 -22.93 18.88
N HIS A 118 -9.31 -23.28 17.66
CA HIS A 118 -9.53 -22.34 16.55
C HIS A 118 -10.55 -21.22 16.82
N GLU A 119 -11.40 -21.35 17.84
CA GLU A 119 -12.37 -20.31 18.23
C GLU A 119 -11.78 -19.20 19.12
N ARG A 120 -10.54 -19.37 19.62
CA ARG A 120 -9.86 -18.42 20.53
C ARG A 120 -8.61 -17.78 19.92
N VAL A 121 -8.42 -17.93 18.61
CA VAL A 121 -7.33 -17.33 17.83
C VAL A 121 -7.92 -16.32 16.86
#